data_AF-A0AAJ1V1V9-F1
#
_entry.id   AF-A0AAJ1V1V9-F1
#
_cell.length_a   1.000
_cell.length_b   1.000
_cell.length_c   1.000
_cell.angle_alpha   90.00
_cell.angle_beta   90.00
_cell.angle_gamma   90.00
#
_symmetry.space_group_name_H-M   'P 1'
#
loop_
_entity.id
_entity.type
_entity.pdbx_description
1 polymer ?
#
loop_
_entity_poly.entity_id
_entity_poly.type
_entity_poly.pdbx_seq_one_letter_code
_entity_poly.pdbx_strand_id
1 'polypeptide(L)'
;SGTAVANLHPAIAEADANGIPLIAVTADRPARLRGTGANQTTWQVGIFGQNLRAQADLPATDSAPAAVIGQVFRLSAAATGQDGRPGPVQLNV
;
A
#
# COMPACT_ATOMS: atom_id res chain seq x y z
N SER A 1 -9.43 6.28 2.09
CA SER A 1 -9.52 6.19 0.63
C SER A 1 -9.42 7.55 -0.01
N GLY A 2 -9.40 7.61 -1.33
CA GLY A 2 -9.50 8.86 -2.08
C GLY A 2 -8.22 9.69 -2.07
N THR A 3 -8.36 11.01 -2.09
CA THR A 3 -7.23 11.95 -2.22
C THR A 3 -6.27 11.91 -1.03
N ALA A 4 -6.70 11.45 0.14
CA ALA A 4 -5.82 11.26 1.29
C ALA A 4 -4.63 10.34 0.97
N VAL A 5 -4.83 9.32 0.14
CA VAL A 5 -3.76 8.43 -0.30
C VAL A 5 -2.84 9.10 -1.31
N ALA A 6 -3.41 9.87 -2.24
CA ALA A 6 -2.61 10.66 -3.17
C ALA A 6 -1.67 11.66 -2.47
N ASN A 7 -2.10 12.24 -1.33
CA ASN A 7 -1.28 13.15 -0.52
C ASN A 7 -0.02 12.49 0.09
N LEU A 8 0.10 11.16 0.06
CA LEU A 8 1.32 10.48 0.50
C LEU A 8 2.43 10.50 -0.55
N HIS A 9 2.15 10.88 -1.81
CA HIS A 9 3.15 10.88 -2.90
C HIS A 9 4.47 11.56 -2.55
N PRO A 10 4.50 12.78 -1.98
CA PRO A 10 5.76 13.43 -1.64
C PRO A 10 6.60 12.60 -0.66
N ALA A 11 5.97 12.08 0.41
CA ALA A 11 6.67 11.26 1.40
C ALA A 11 7.15 9.92 0.83
N ILE A 12 6.36 9.31 -0.06
CA ILE A 12 6.73 8.07 -0.75
C ILE A 12 7.93 8.31 -1.68
N ALA A 13 7.93 9.39 -2.46
CA ALA A 13 9.04 9.73 -3.34
C ALA A 13 10.33 9.98 -2.56
N GLU A 14 10.27 10.71 -1.45
CA GLU A 14 11.43 10.95 -0.58
C GLU A 14 11.92 9.66 0.08
N ALA A 15 11.01 8.79 0.54
CA ALA A 15 11.37 7.51 1.13
C ALA A 15 12.04 6.59 0.11
N ASP A 16 11.57 6.59 -1.14
CA ASP A 16 12.19 5.85 -2.24
C ASP A 16 13.61 6.37 -2.52
N ALA A 17 13.75 7.69 -2.73
CA ALA A 17 15.00 8.35 -3.05
C ALA A 17 16.09 8.17 -1.99
N ASN A 18 15.71 8.06 -0.72
CA ASN A 18 16.63 7.96 0.41
C ASN A 18 16.69 6.56 1.05
N GLY A 19 15.91 5.60 0.54
CA GLY A 19 15.84 4.25 1.11
C GLY A 19 15.30 4.22 2.54
N ILE A 20 14.29 5.05 2.84
CA ILE A 20 13.66 5.10 4.16
C ILE A 20 12.60 3.99 4.23
N PRO A 21 12.66 3.08 5.23
CA PRO A 21 11.64 2.06 5.42
C PRO A 21 10.33 2.71 5.89
N LEU A 22 9.39 2.88 4.97
CA LEU A 22 8.10 3.53 5.20
C LEU A 22 6.96 2.58 4.83
N ILE A 23 5.99 2.38 5.72
CA ILE A 23 4.81 1.57 5.42
C ILE A 23 3.59 2.49 5.34
N ALA A 24 3.06 2.69 4.14
CA ALA A 24 1.78 3.38 3.95
C ALA A 24 0.62 2.41 4.15
N VAL A 25 -0.12 2.57 5.25
CA VAL A 25 -1.35 1.82 5.50
C VAL A 25 -2.54 2.65 5.05
N THR A 26 -3.25 2.19 4.03
CA THR A 26 -4.31 2.97 3.39
C THR A 26 -5.64 2.23 3.37
N ALA A 27 -6.70 2.90 3.79
CA ALA A 27 -8.06 2.35 3.72
C ALA A 27 -8.69 2.56 2.33
N ASP A 28 -9.44 1.58 1.84
CA ASP A 28 -10.13 1.58 0.56
C ASP A 28 -11.60 1.15 0.68
N ARG A 29 -12.35 1.38 -0.40
CA ARG A 29 -13.63 0.74 -0.60
C ARG A 29 -13.42 -0.68 -1.14
N PRO A 30 -14.35 -1.62 -0.85
CA PRO A 30 -14.30 -2.96 -1.42
C PRO A 30 -14.10 -2.93 -2.93
N ALA A 31 -13.33 -3.87 -3.47
CA ALA A 31 -12.97 -3.93 -4.89
C ALA A 31 -14.18 -3.81 -5.84
N ARG A 32 -15.33 -4.39 -5.47
CA ARG A 32 -16.60 -4.30 -6.24
C ARG A 32 -17.15 -2.87 -6.42
N LEU A 33 -16.68 -1.90 -5.64
CA LEU A 33 -17.09 -0.48 -5.73
C LEU A 33 -16.07 0.38 -6.49
N ARG A 34 -14.91 -0.16 -6.86
CA ARG A 34 -13.91 0.57 -7.65
C ARG A 34 -14.44 0.76 -9.08
N GLY A 35 -14.36 1.97 -9.61
CA GLY A 35 -14.84 2.30 -10.96
C GLY A 35 -16.36 2.42 -11.13
N THR A 36 -17.16 2.32 -10.06
CA THR A 36 -18.64 2.37 -10.15
C THR A 36 -19.23 3.77 -9.93
N GLY A 37 -18.39 4.78 -9.70
CA GLY A 37 -18.83 6.12 -9.29
C GLY A 37 -19.17 6.24 -7.79
N ALA A 38 -18.90 5.20 -6.99
CA ALA A 38 -19.05 5.27 -5.55
C ALA A 38 -18.24 6.42 -4.93
N ASN A 39 -18.87 7.20 -4.06
CA ASN A 39 -18.26 8.39 -3.46
C ASN A 39 -16.92 8.06 -2.77
N GLN A 40 -15.91 8.91 -2.99
CA GLN A 40 -14.55 8.77 -2.44
C GLN A 40 -13.87 7.42 -2.75
N THR A 41 -14.13 6.88 -3.94
CA THR A 41 -13.46 5.70 -4.47
C THR A 41 -12.54 6.11 -5.60
N THR A 42 -11.26 5.73 -5.50
CA THR A 42 -10.24 5.97 -6.52
C THR A 42 -9.49 4.67 -6.79
N TRP A 43 -8.68 4.63 -7.84
CA TRP A 43 -7.73 3.55 -8.06
C TRP A 43 -6.53 3.74 -7.14
N GLN A 44 -6.57 3.12 -5.96
CA GLN A 44 -5.53 3.24 -4.93
C GLN A 44 -4.42 2.20 -5.09
N VAL A 45 -4.74 1.01 -5.60
CA VAL A 45 -3.76 -0.03 -5.94
C VAL A 45 -2.91 0.46 -7.12
N GLY A 46 -1.59 0.42 -6.97
CA GLY A 46 -0.66 0.91 -7.98
C GLY A 46 -0.52 2.43 -8.06
N ILE A 47 -1.18 3.20 -7.19
CA ILE A 47 -1.18 4.67 -7.27
C ILE A 47 0.23 5.28 -7.12
N PHE A 48 1.13 4.62 -6.38
CA PHE A 48 2.51 5.05 -6.16
C PHE A 48 3.53 4.44 -7.14
N GLY A 49 3.07 3.57 -8.05
CA GLY A 49 3.88 2.99 -9.12
C GLY A 49 5.22 2.42 -8.66
N GLN A 50 6.28 2.80 -9.38
CA GLN A 50 7.65 2.30 -9.21
C GLN A 50 8.36 2.76 -7.93
N ASN A 51 7.80 3.71 -7.18
CA ASN A 51 8.43 4.17 -5.95
C ASN A 51 8.37 3.13 -4.83
N LEU A 52 7.41 2.18 -4.89
CA LEU A 52 7.25 1.15 -3.87
C LEU A 52 8.21 -0.04 -4.07
N ARG A 53 8.66 -0.63 -2.97
CA ARG A 53 9.33 -1.95 -2.96
C ARG A 53 8.34 -3.10 -3.10
N ALA A 54 7.15 -2.94 -2.53
CA ALA A 54 6.08 -3.92 -2.56
C ALA A 54 4.73 -3.26 -2.27
N GLN A 55 3.65 -3.92 -2.69
CA GLN A 55 2.29 -3.54 -2.33
C GLN A 55 1.45 -4.79 -2.05
N ALA A 56 0.49 -4.67 -1.15
CA ALA A 56 -0.56 -5.66 -0.96
C ALA A 56 -1.94 -4.99 -0.89
N ASP A 57 -2.95 -5.64 -1.44
CA ASP A 57 -4.35 -5.24 -1.37
C ASP A 57 -5.11 -6.32 -0.58
N LEU A 58 -5.55 -5.97 0.63
CA LEU A 58 -6.35 -6.87 1.45
C LEU A 58 -7.80 -6.80 0.99
N PRO A 59 -8.46 -7.96 0.81
CA PRO A 59 -9.87 -7.95 0.44
C PRO A 59 -10.73 -7.51 1.63
N ALA A 60 -11.84 -6.83 1.34
CA ALA A 60 -12.83 -6.43 2.34
C ALA A 60 -13.64 -7.60 2.94
N THR A 61 -13.31 -8.84 2.60
CA THR A 61 -13.89 -10.06 3.16
C THR A 61 -13.06 -10.56 4.33
N ASP A 62 -13.66 -11.35 5.22
CA ASP A 62 -12.94 -11.96 6.33
C ASP A 62 -11.72 -12.76 5.83
N SER A 63 -10.54 -12.20 6.11
CA SER A 63 -9.27 -12.85 5.86
C SER A 63 -8.82 -13.53 7.14
N ALA A 64 -8.35 -14.77 7.04
CA ALA A 64 -7.77 -15.46 8.18
C ALA A 64 -6.63 -14.61 8.79
N PRO A 65 -6.53 -14.48 10.13
CA PRO A 65 -5.49 -13.66 10.75
C PRO A 65 -4.08 -14.00 10.28
N ALA A 66 -3.79 -15.29 10.06
CA ALA A 66 -2.51 -15.75 9.54
C ALA A 66 -2.17 -15.19 8.14
N ALA A 67 -3.18 -15.02 7.27
CA ALA A 67 -2.98 -14.46 5.93
C ALA A 67 -2.63 -12.96 6.01
N VAL A 68 -3.32 -12.21 6.88
CA VAL A 68 -3.04 -10.78 7.12
C VAL A 68 -1.64 -10.61 7.71
N ILE A 69 -1.31 -11.40 8.74
CA ILE A 69 0.01 -11.40 9.38
C ILE A 69 1.11 -11.71 8.34
N GLY A 70 0.89 -12.69 7.48
CA GLY A 70 1.81 -13.04 6.40
C GLY A 70 2.05 -11.88 5.41
N GLN A 71 1.02 -11.10 5.08
CA GLN A 71 1.18 -9.90 4.24
C GLN A 71 2.00 -8.82 4.96
N VAL A 72 1.71 -8.56 6.24
CA VAL A 72 2.43 -7.57 7.05
C VAL A 72 3.91 -7.93 7.17
N PHE A 73 4.25 -9.19 7.42
CA PHE A 73 5.64 -9.64 7.47
C PHE A 73 6.36 -9.44 6.13
N ARG A 74 5.73 -9.83 5.00
CA ARG A 74 6.32 -9.63 3.68
C ARG A 74 6.56 -8.16 3.36
N LEU A 75 5.59 -7.29 3.63
CA LEU A 75 5.76 -5.85 3.39
C LEU A 75 6.83 -5.25 4.30
N SER A 76 6.90 -5.68 5.56
CA SER A 76 7.94 -5.22 6.49
C SER A 76 9.34 -5.64 6.05
N ALA A 77 9.49 -6.89 5.58
CA ALA A 77 10.74 -7.39 5.01
C ALA A 77 11.16 -6.61 3.75
N ALA A 78 10.21 -6.34 2.84
CA ALA A 78 10.48 -5.54 1.64
C ALA A 78 10.85 -4.09 1.99
N ALA A 79 10.15 -3.45 2.92
CA ALA A 79 10.42 -2.07 3.34
C ALA A 79 11.83 -1.92 3.95
N THR A 80 12.27 -2.93 4.70
CA THR A 80 13.59 -2.98 5.35
C THR A 80 14.71 -3.49 4.44
N GLY A 81 14.40 -3.84 3.18
CA GLY A 81 15.40 -4.23 2.19
C GLY A 81 15.92 -5.66 2.31
N GLN A 82 15.14 -6.61 2.84
CA GLN A 82 15.59 -8.02 2.87
C GLN A 82 15.90 -8.57 1.47
N ASP A 83 15.14 -8.12 0.45
CA ASP A 83 15.29 -8.55 -0.94
C ASP A 83 15.93 -7.45 -1.83
N GLY A 84 16.52 -6.39 -1.24
CA GLY A 84 17.12 -5.31 -2.02
C GLY A 84 17.28 -4.00 -1.27
N ARG A 85 17.16 -2.87 -1.97
CA ARG A 85 17.28 -1.55 -1.35
C ARG A 85 16.05 -1.26 -0.48
N PRO A 86 16.21 -0.82 0.78
CA PRO A 86 15.08 -0.38 1.61
C PRO A 86 14.25 0.73 0.94
N GLY A 87 13.02 0.93 1.40
CA GLY A 87 12.14 1.95 0.83
C GLY A 87 10.68 1.77 1.21
N PRO A 88 9.79 2.53 0.55
CA PRO A 88 8.39 2.55 0.91
C PRO A 88 7.65 1.31 0.40
N VAL A 89 6.62 0.89 1.12
CA VAL A 89 5.67 -0.15 0.73
C VAL A 89 4.25 0.33 1.02
N GLN A 90 3.25 -0.29 0.40
CA GLN A 90 1.84 0.01 0.66
C GLN A 90 1.08 -1.24 1.11
N LEU A 91 0.33 -1.10 2.20
CA LEU A 91 -0.73 -2.01 2.59
C LEU A 91 -2.08 -1.31 2.38
N ASN A 92 -2.80 -1.70 1.34
CA ASN A 92 -4.16 -1.24 1.09
C ASN A 92 -5.16 -2.19 1.76
N VAL A 93 -6.15 -1.65 2.47
CA VAL A 93 -7.12 -2.38 3.29
C VAL A 93 -8.55 -1.99 2.95
#